data_AF-A0A1N6L786-F1
#
_entry.id   AF-A0A1N6L786-F1
#
_cell.length_a   1.000
_cell.length_b   1.000
_cell.length_c   1.000
_cell.angle_alpha   90.00
_cell.angle_beta   90.00
_cell.angle_gamma   90.00
#
_symmetry.space_group_name_H-M   'P 1'
#
loop_
_entity.id
_entity.type
_entity.pdbx_description
1 polymer ?
#
loop_
_entity_poly.entity_id
_entity_poly.type
_entity_poly.pdbx_seq_one_letter_code
_entity_poly.pdbx_strand_id
1 'polypeptide(L)' 'MESNSCGLRIRLDPRLRQEFLSACKAQDRTAAQVLRDFMRDFVASHGDSLQTSFFDESDAGTVATKEWK' A
#
# COMPACT_ATOMS: atom_id res chain seq x y z
N MET A 1 -5.25 -0.07 -20.27
CA MET A 1 -4.45 0.14 -19.05
C MET A 1 -4.88 -0.93 -18.05
N GLU A 2 -4.08 -1.97 -17.90
CA GLU A 2 -4.38 -3.06 -16.96
C GLU A 2 -4.11 -2.57 -15.53
N SER A 3 -5.18 -2.25 -14.83
CA SER A 3 -5.17 -1.99 -13.39
C SER A 3 -4.96 -3.32 -12.65
N ASN A 4 -3.71 -3.78 -12.53
CA ASN A 4 -3.34 -5.00 -11.80
C ASN A 4 -3.53 -4.85 -10.28
N SER A 5 -4.80 -4.77 -9.86
CA SER A 5 -5.20 -4.83 -8.45
C SER A 5 -5.29 -6.29 -8.03
N CYS A 6 -4.23 -6.84 -7.42
CA CYS A 6 -4.31 -8.17 -6.80
C CYS A 6 -4.89 -8.07 -5.38
N GLY A 7 -5.75 -9.02 -5.01
CA GLY A 7 -6.37 -9.09 -3.69
C GLY A 7 -5.65 -10.10 -2.79
N LEU A 8 -5.26 -9.66 -1.58
CA LEU A 8 -4.71 -10.54 -0.54
C LEU A 8 -5.77 -10.84 0.52
N ARG A 9 -6.01 -12.11 0.83
CA ARG A 9 -6.91 -12.53 1.93
C ARG A 9 -6.10 -12.94 3.15
N ILE A 10 -6.30 -12.24 4.26
CA ILE A 10 -5.61 -12.50 5.52
C ILE A 10 -6.63 -12.94 6.57
N ARG A 11 -6.31 -13.98 7.34
CA ARG A 11 -7.08 -14.38 8.53
C ARG A 11 -6.48 -13.67 9.74
N LEU A 12 -7.31 -12.93 10.47
CA LEU A 12 -6.92 -12.26 11.71
C LEU A 12 -7.77 -12.78 12.86
N ASP A 13 -7.23 -12.68 14.08
CA ASP A 13 -8.03 -12.85 15.28
C ASP A 13 -9.15 -11.78 15.32
N PRO A 14 -10.40 -12.15 15.66
CA PRO A 14 -11.52 -11.22 15.67
C PRO A 14 -11.31 -10.04 16.62
N ARG A 15 -10.62 -10.23 17.76
CA ARG A 15 -10.33 -9.14 18.71
C ARG A 15 -9.33 -8.17 18.12
N LEU A 16 -8.23 -8.68 17.56
CA LEU A 16 -7.21 -7.86 16.92
C LEU A 16 -7.78 -7.04 15.77
N ARG A 17 -8.66 -7.64 14.96
CA ARG A 17 -9.39 -6.93 13.89
C ARG A 17 -10.22 -5.77 14.45
N GLN A 18 -10.94 -5.97 15.54
CA GLN A 18 -11.75 -4.90 16.15
C GLN A 18 -10.89 -3.76 16.67
N GLU A 19 -9.81 -4.07 17.38
CA GLU A 19 -8.88 -3.05 17.89
C GLU A 19 -8.23 -2.27 16.75
N PHE A 20 -7.77 -2.96 15.71
CA PHE A 20 -7.20 -2.33 14.52
C PHE A 20 -8.20 -1.40 13.82
N LEU A 21 -9.46 -1.85 13.64
CA LEU A 21 -10.51 -1.02 13.05
C LEU A 21 -10.85 0.19 13.93
N SER A 22 -10.84 0.04 15.25
CA SER A 22 -11.07 1.13 16.19
C SER A 22 -9.96 2.18 16.09
N ALA A 23 -8.69 1.75 16.05
CA ALA A 23 -7.54 2.62 15.87
C ALA A 23 -7.57 3.34 14.51
N CYS A 24 -7.90 2.64 13.43
CA CYS A 24 -8.05 3.24 12.09
C CYS A 24 -9.12 4.34 12.08
N LYS A 25 -10.28 4.07 12.72
CA LYS A 25 -11.37 5.06 12.85
C LYS A 25 -10.94 6.28 13.65
N ALA A 26 -10.18 6.10 14.74
CA ALA A 26 -9.68 7.21 15.53
C ALA A 26 -8.72 8.13 14.74
N GLN A 27 -8.04 7.58 13.73
CA GLN A 27 -7.13 8.32 12.85
C GLN A 27 -7.79 8.81 11.55
N ASP A 28 -9.10 8.62 11.38
CA ASP A 28 -9.84 8.93 10.14
C ASP A 28 -9.26 8.25 8.89
N ARG A 29 -8.61 7.10 9.06
CA ARG A 29 -7.99 6.33 7.97
C ARG A 29 -8.73 5.02 7.75
N THR A 30 -8.81 4.57 6.50
CA THR A 30 -9.34 3.24 6.21
C THR A 30 -8.27 2.19 6.49
N ALA A 31 -8.70 1.00 6.96
CA ALA A 31 -7.82 -0.14 7.19
C ALA A 31 -6.91 -0.45 5.98
N ALA A 32 -7.44 -0.32 4.76
CA ALA A 32 -6.70 -0.53 3.53
C ALA A 32 -5.61 0.53 3.28
N GLN A 33 -5.83 1.79 3.68
CA GLN A 33 -4.80 2.83 3.57
C GLN A 33 -3.66 2.58 4.56
N VAL A 34 -4.00 2.29 5.83
CA VAL A 34 -3.01 1.98 6.87
C VAL A 34 -2.18 0.75 6.48
N LEU A 35 -2.84 -0.30 5.97
CA LEU A 35 -2.13 -1.52 5.56
C LEU A 35 -1.19 -1.28 4.37
N ARG A 36 -1.60 -0.45 3.39
CA ARG A 36 -0.73 -0.08 2.26
C ARG A 36 0.49 0.72 2.71
N ASP A 37 0.29 1.69 3.60
CA ASP A 37 1.35 2.51 4.16
C ASP A 37 2.35 1.66 4.95
N PHE A 38 1.83 0.80 5.82
CA PHE A 38 2.62 -0.16 6.60
C PHE A 38 3.40 -1.13 5.71
N MET A 39 2.78 -1.67 4.66
CA MET A 39 3.48 -2.55 3.71
C MET A 39 4.62 -1.82 2.99
N ARG A 40 4.43 -0.56 2.59
CA ARG A 40 5.48 0.25 1.96
C ARG A 40 6.64 0.51 2.92
N ASP A 41 6.35 0.93 4.15
CA ASP A 41 7.36 1.20 5.18
C ASP A 41 8.12 -0.07 5.58
N PHE A 42 7.41 -1.18 5.72
CA PHE A 42 7.99 -2.48 6.05
C PHE A 42 8.95 -2.97 4.96
N VAL A 43 8.55 -2.86 3.68
CA VAL A 43 9.41 -3.21 2.54
C VAL A 43 10.59 -2.24 2.42
N ALA A 44 10.41 -0.95 2.65
CA ALA A 44 11.52 0.01 2.65
C ALA A 44 12.54 -0.30 3.76
N SER A 45 12.06 -0.68 4.95
CA SER A 45 12.92 -0.95 6.11
C SER A 45 13.60 -2.33 6.08
N HIS A 46 12.97 -3.36 5.48
CA HIS A 46 13.49 -4.73 5.48
C HIS A 46 13.92 -5.24 4.09
N GLY A 47 13.50 -4.57 3.00
CA GLY A 47 13.75 -4.98 1.62
C GLY A 47 15.19 -4.81 1.16
N ASP A 48 15.99 -4.01 1.85
CA ASP A 48 17.45 -3.93 1.60
C ASP A 48 18.14 -5.29 1.83
N SER A 49 17.57 -6.13 2.71
CA SER A 49 18.14 -7.46 3.00
C SER A 49 17.76 -8.55 1.98
N LEU A 50 16.73 -8.37 1.15
CA LEU A 50 16.14 -9.47 0.36
C LEU A 50 15.62 -9.11 -1.06
N GLN A 51 16.26 -8.18 -1.78
CA GLN A 51 16.05 -7.82 -3.20
C GLN A 51 15.33 -6.47 -3.40
N THR A 52 16.10 -5.37 -3.33
CA THR A 52 15.66 -4.05 -3.81
C THR A 52 15.88 -3.84 -5.32
N SER A 53 16.14 -4.91 -6.09
CA SER A 53 16.51 -4.82 -7.51
C SER A 53 15.51 -5.46 -8.49
N PHE A 54 14.28 -5.76 -8.07
CA PHE A 54 13.29 -6.39 -8.97
C PHE A 54 11.92 -5.69 -9.05
N PHE A 55 11.66 -4.65 -8.25
CA PHE A 55 10.35 -3.96 -8.23
C PHE A 55 10.46 -2.45 -8.50
N ASP A 56 11.34 -2.06 -9.43
CA ASP A 56 11.50 -0.67 -9.91
C ASP A 56 11.37 -0.62 -11.44
N GLU A 57 10.17 -0.86 -12.00
CA GLU A 57 9.88 -0.37 -13.36
C GLU A 57 8.39 -0.14 -13.69
N SER A 58 7.47 -0.01 -12.74
CA SER A 58 6.08 0.30 -13.14
C SER A 58 5.30 0.98 -12.04
N ASP A 59 5.44 2.31 -11.93
CA ASP A 59 4.33 3.28 -11.91
C ASP A 59 4.87 4.69 -11.58
N ALA A 60 5.78 5.19 -12.41
CA ALA A 60 6.09 6.62 -12.42
C ALA A 60 4.99 7.33 -13.20
N GLY A 61 3.91 7.68 -12.50
CA GLY A 61 2.86 8.55 -13.01
C GLY A 61 3.47 9.85 -13.54
N THR A 62 3.58 9.97 -14.86
CA THR A 62 3.81 11.26 -15.51
C THR A 62 2.47 11.99 -15.55
N VAL A 63 2.22 12.73 -14.48
CA VAL A 63 1.20 13.77 -14.43
C VAL A 63 1.64 14.94 -15.32
N ALA A 64 0.90 15.11 -16.42
CA ALA A 64 0.55 16.34 -17.12
C ALA A 64 1.62 17.44 -17.34
N THR A 65 1.91 17.74 -18.62
CA THR A 65 1.96 19.13 -19.12
C THR A 65 1.30 19.24 -20.51
N LYS A 66 0.65 20.38 -20.73
CA LYS A 66 -0.31 20.76 -21.79
C LYS A 66 0.37 21.22 -23.10
N GLU A 67 -0.48 21.65 -24.06
CA GLU A 67 -0.29 22.66 -25.15
C GLU A 67 -0.26 22.08 -26.59
N TRP A 68 -1.39 22.15 -27.31
CA TRP A 68 -1.85 23.22 -28.24
C TRP A 68 -1.27 23.12 -29.66
N LYS A 69 -2.02 22.49 -30.59
CA LYS A 69 -2.32 23.02 -31.92
C LYS A 69 -3.46 22.26 -32.60
#